data_AF-A0A7V5C8N2-F1
#
_entry.id   AF-A0A7V5C8N2-F1
#
_cell.length_a   1.000
_cell.length_b   1.000
_cell.length_c   1.000
_cell.angle_alpha   90.00
_cell.angle_beta   90.00
_cell.angle_gamma   90.00
#
_symmetry.space_group_name_H-M   'P 1'
#
loop_
_entity.id
_entity.type
_entity.pdbx_description
1 polymer ?
#
loop_
_entity_poly.entity_id
_entity_poly.type
_entity_poly.pdbx_seq_one_letter_code
_entity_poly.pdbx_strand_id
1 'polypeptide(L)'
;MQAALTACGQDCPADSDMQMALGAEAQGAYRRGDLLFWQGQVAVVVDEARLIHANAHHMAVAYEPIADAISRIGAAGDGPVIAHRRLG
;
A
#
# COMPACT_ATOMS: atom_id res chain seq x y z
N MET A 1 -3.92 3.92 -5.92
CA MET A 1 -4.67 3.97 -4.66
C MET A 1 -5.77 5.04 -4.64
N GLN A 2 -5.57 6.20 -5.27
CA GLN A 2 -6.59 7.24 -5.42
C GLN A 2 -8.01 6.73 -5.70
N ALA A 3 -8.21 5.87 -6.70
CA ALA A 3 -9.54 5.36 -7.04
C ALA A 3 -10.24 4.60 -5.90
N ALA A 4 -9.50 3.85 -5.07
CA ALA A 4 -10.07 3.11 -3.95
C ALA A 4 -10.44 4.03 -2.77
N LEU A 5 -9.58 5.00 -2.46
CA LEU A 5 -9.83 5.96 -1.38
C LEU A 5 -10.94 6.95 -1.75
N THR A 6 -10.95 7.47 -2.98
CA THR A 6 -12.03 8.30 -3.49
C THR A 6 -13.36 7.53 -3.56
N ALA A 7 -13.34 6.23 -3.90
CA ALA A 7 -14.54 5.39 -3.85
C ALA A 7 -15.06 5.15 -2.41
N CYS A 8 -14.18 5.24 -1.40
CA CYS A 8 -14.55 5.23 0.02
C CYS A 8 -14.89 6.62 0.57
N GLY A 9 -15.00 7.66 -0.28
CA GLY A 9 -15.29 9.03 0.15
C GLY A 9 -14.11 9.74 0.82
N GLN A 10 -12.91 9.17 0.73
CA GLN A 10 -11.69 9.75 1.29
C GLN A 10 -10.93 10.50 0.19
N ASP A 11 -10.74 11.80 0.36
CA ASP A 11 -9.92 12.60 -0.54
C ASP A 11 -8.49 12.04 -0.56
N CYS A 12 -8.07 11.62 -1.75
CA CYS A 12 -6.79 10.99 -1.97
C CYS A 12 -6.07 11.72 -3.11
N PRO A 13 -4.94 12.37 -2.84
CA PRO A 13 -4.09 12.94 -3.89
C PRO A 13 -3.67 11.86 -4.88
N ALA A 14 -3.48 12.21 -6.16
CA ALA A 14 -3.09 11.24 -7.19
C ALA A 14 -1.70 10.63 -6.93
N ASP A 15 -0.79 11.43 -6.36
CA ASP A 15 0.62 11.09 -6.17
C ASP A 15 0.87 10.34 -4.85
N SER A 16 1.71 9.29 -4.91
CA SER A 16 2.06 8.45 -3.75
C SER A 16 2.73 9.24 -2.62
N ASP A 17 3.52 10.25 -2.97
CA ASP A 17 4.26 11.05 -1.98
C ASP A 17 3.31 11.90 -1.12
N MET A 18 2.22 12.39 -1.73
CA MET A 18 1.18 13.11 -1.00
C MET A 18 0.27 12.15 -0.21
N GLN A 19 0.11 10.90 -0.65
CA GLN A 19 -0.63 9.87 0.07
C GLN A 19 0.08 9.39 1.35
N MET A 20 1.41 9.54 1.45
CA MET A 20 2.16 9.23 2.68
C MET A 20 1.72 10.10 3.87
N ALA A 21 1.12 11.27 3.63
CA ALA A 21 0.56 12.14 4.65
C ALA A 21 -0.82 11.68 5.16
N LEU A 22 -1.46 10.69 4.53
CA LEU A 22 -2.77 10.18 4.92
C LEU A 22 -2.66 9.29 6.17
N GLY A 23 -3.68 9.36 7.02
CA GLY A 23 -3.78 8.57 8.25
C GLY A 23 -2.70 8.92 9.28
N ALA A 24 -2.50 8.04 10.27
CA ALA A 24 -1.41 8.11 11.24
C ALA A 24 -0.33 7.06 10.94
N GLU A 25 0.89 7.28 11.42
CA GLU A 25 1.93 6.25 11.36
C GLU A 25 1.49 5.01 12.14
N ALA A 26 1.66 3.85 11.55
CA ALA A 26 1.34 2.57 12.17
C ALA A 26 2.62 1.75 12.34
N GLN A 27 2.65 0.95 13.40
CA GLN A 27 3.75 0.07 13.73
C GLN A 27 3.19 -1.26 14.25
N GLY A 28 3.99 -2.33 14.13
CA GLY A 28 3.62 -3.67 14.57
C GLY A 28 2.69 -4.39 13.60
N ALA A 29 1.73 -5.14 14.13
CA ALA A 29 0.87 -6.01 13.33
C ALA A 29 0.01 -5.23 12.33
N TYR A 30 -0.06 -5.76 11.11
CA TYR A 30 -0.90 -5.23 10.05
C TYR A 30 -2.38 -5.39 10.37
N ARG A 31 -3.17 -4.38 10.00
CA ARG A 31 -4.63 -4.41 10.12
C ARG A 31 -5.25 -4.07 8.77
N ARG A 32 -6.44 -4.60 8.54
CA ARG A 32 -7.24 -4.26 7.36
C ARG A 32 -7.42 -2.75 7.27
N GLY A 33 -7.16 -2.18 6.09
CA GLY A 33 -7.19 -0.75 5.84
C GLY A 33 -5.85 -0.03 6.05
N ASP A 34 -4.83 -0.72 6.56
CA ASP A 34 -3.48 -0.18 6.59
C ASP A 34 -2.93 0.02 5.17
N LEU A 35 -2.06 0.99 5.02
CA LEU A 35 -1.42 1.38 3.78
C LEU A 35 0.08 1.14 3.90
N LEU A 36 0.65 0.42 2.93
CA LEU A 36 2.08 0.18 2.82
C LEU A 36 2.62 0.90 1.60
N PHE A 37 3.68 1.67 1.80
CA PHE A 37 4.28 2.51 0.76
C PHE A 37 5.69 2.05 0.42
N TRP A 38 6.01 2.11 -0.86
CA TRP A 38 7.35 1.99 -1.43
C TRP A 38 7.60 3.20 -2.33
N GLN A 39 8.80 3.33 -2.87
CA GLN A 39 9.09 4.41 -3.82
C GLN A 39 8.20 4.29 -5.06
N GLY A 40 7.26 5.22 -5.24
CA GLY A 40 6.33 5.23 -6.38
C GLY A 40 5.24 4.16 -6.37
N GLN A 41 5.08 3.39 -5.28
CA GLN A 41 4.08 2.32 -5.17
C GLN A 41 3.37 2.35 -3.82
N VAL A 42 2.14 1.82 -3.82
CA VAL A 42 1.33 1.72 -2.60
C VAL A 42 0.37 0.53 -2.67
N ALA A 43 0.19 -0.13 -1.52
CA ALA A 43 -0.72 -1.25 -1.33
C ALA A 43 -1.66 -1.00 -0.15
N VAL A 44 -2.83 -1.62 -0.19
CA VAL A 44 -3.80 -1.62 0.91
C VAL A 44 -3.82 -3.01 1.53
N VAL A 45 -3.65 -3.09 2.85
CA VAL A 45 -3.77 -4.32 3.62
C VAL A 45 -5.25 -4.71 3.70
N VAL A 46 -5.56 -5.94 3.34
CA VAL A 46 -6.96 -6.44 3.33
C VAL A 46 -7.24 -7.40 4.48
N ASP A 47 -6.20 -8.02 5.04
CA ASP A 47 -6.21 -8.84 6.26
C ASP A 47 -4.80 -8.89 6.87
N GLU A 48 -4.61 -9.67 7.94
CA GLU A 48 -3.33 -9.77 8.66
C GLU A 48 -2.14 -10.29 7.83
N ALA A 49 -2.40 -10.94 6.69
CA ALA A 49 -1.39 -11.62 5.89
C ALA A 49 -1.37 -11.19 4.41
N ARG A 50 -2.39 -10.48 3.92
CA ARG A 50 -2.56 -10.14 2.50
C ARG A 50 -2.78 -8.66 2.27
N LEU A 51 -2.29 -8.21 1.13
CA LEU A 51 -2.52 -6.87 0.60
C LEU A 51 -3.12 -6.94 -0.81
N ILE A 52 -3.71 -5.83 -1.25
CA ILE A 52 -4.14 -5.60 -2.62
C ILE A 52 -3.38 -4.40 -3.18
N HIS A 53 -2.86 -4.53 -4.40
CA HIS A 53 -2.14 -3.46 -5.08
C HIS A 53 -2.31 -3.54 -6.59
N ALA A 54 -2.12 -2.41 -7.26
CA ALA A 54 -2.04 -2.35 -8.72
C ALA A 54 -0.57 -2.56 -9.10
N ASN A 55 -0.24 -3.70 -9.71
CA ASN A 55 1.11 -3.98 -10.14
C ASN A 55 1.33 -3.49 -11.58
N ALA A 56 2.45 -2.82 -11.84
CA ALA A 56 2.88 -2.47 -13.19
C ALA A 56 3.45 -3.68 -13.95
N HIS A 57 3.86 -4.74 -13.23
CA HIS A 57 4.47 -5.94 -13.81
C HIS A 57 3.48 -6.82 -14.60
N HIS A 58 2.23 -6.95 -14.12
CA HIS A 58 1.17 -7.65 -14.84
C HIS A 58 0.06 -6.72 -15.34
N MET A 59 0.22 -5.40 -15.16
CA MET A 59 -0.81 -4.39 -15.42
C MET A 59 -2.17 -4.75 -14.79
N ALA A 60 -2.13 -5.37 -13.60
CA ALA A 60 -3.30 -5.97 -12.97
C ALA A 60 -3.37 -5.61 -11.48
N VAL A 61 -4.60 -5.59 -10.96
CA VAL A 61 -4.86 -5.51 -9.52
C VAL A 61 -4.83 -6.92 -8.96
N ALA A 62 -3.97 -7.18 -7.99
CA ALA A 62 -3.78 -8.51 -7.43
C ALA A 62 -3.77 -8.49 -5.90
N TYR A 63 -4.28 -9.58 -5.31
CA TYR A 63 -4.05 -9.92 -3.92
C TYR A 63 -2.73 -10.68 -3.80
N GLU A 64 -1.90 -10.32 -2.83
CA GLU A 64 -0.61 -10.97 -2.61
C GLU A 64 -0.33 -11.10 -1.12
N PRO A 65 0.34 -12.18 -0.66
CA PRO A 65 0.85 -12.25 0.70
C PRO A 65 1.80 -11.08 0.97
N ILE A 66 1.68 -10.45 2.15
CA ILE A 66 2.45 -9.25 2.49
C ILE A 66 3.95 -9.52 2.45
N ALA A 67 4.39 -10.66 3.00
CA ALA A 67 5.80 -11.06 2.99
C ALA A 67 6.35 -11.24 1.57
N ASP A 68 5.58 -11.88 0.69
CA ASP A 68 5.97 -12.12 -0.70
C ASP A 68 6.04 -10.80 -1.47
N ALA A 69 5.06 -9.92 -1.29
CA ALA A 69 5.05 -8.60 -1.89
C ALA A 69 6.27 -7.76 -1.46
N ILE A 70 6.58 -7.72 -0.16
CA ILE A 70 7.76 -7.01 0.36
C ILE A 70 9.04 -7.58 -0.26
N SER A 71 9.18 -8.91 -0.27
CA SER A 71 10.36 -9.57 -0.84
C SER A 71 10.51 -9.30 -2.34
N ARG A 72 9.42 -9.40 -3.10
CA ARG A 72 9.41 -9.22 -4.55
C ARG A 72 9.66 -7.77 -4.95
N ILE A 73 9.01 -6.82 -4.30
CA ILE A 73 9.17 -5.37 -4.56
C ILE A 73 10.61 -4.94 -4.20
N GLY A 74 11.13 -5.41 -3.06
CA GLY A 74 12.52 -5.19 -2.69
C GLY A 74 13.50 -5.75 -3.72
N ALA A 75 13.28 -6.96 -4.23
CA ALA A 75 14.11 -7.58 -5.25
C ALA A 75 13.99 -6.91 -6.64
N ALA A 76 12.85 -6.26 -6.94
CA ALA A 76 12.63 -5.52 -8.18
C ALA A 76 13.38 -4.17 -8.24
N GLY A 77 13.96 -3.73 -7.11
CA GLY A 77 14.73 -2.48 -7.03
C GLY A 77 13.96 -1.29 -6.45
N ASP A 78 12.67 -1.46 -6.12
CA ASP A 78 11.81 -0.42 -5.53
C ASP A 78 12.08 -0.21 -4.02
N GLY A 79 12.96 -1.03 -3.43
CA GLY A 79 13.46 -0.87 -2.07
C GLY A 79 12.54 -1.42 -0.97
N PRO A 80 12.87 -1.14 0.31
CA PRO A 80 12.04 -1.56 1.44
C PRO A 80 10.75 -0.73 1.54
N VAL A 81 9.81 -1.18 2.36
CA VAL A 81 8.65 -0.36 2.76
C VAL A 81 9.16 0.92 3.43
N ILE A 82 8.76 2.08 2.92
CA ILE A 82 9.18 3.40 3.40
C ILE A 82 8.17 4.02 4.37
N ALA A 83 6.90 3.59 4.33
CA ALA A 83 5.90 4.02 5.30
C ALA A 83 4.81 2.95 5.51
N HIS A 84 4.36 2.83 6.77
CA HIS A 84 3.18 2.10 7.18
C HIS A 84 2.19 3.09 7.80
N ARG A 85 1.02 3.26 7.17
CA ARG A 85 0.00 4.22 7.61
C ARG A 85 -1.31 3.50 7.93
N ARG A 86 -2.06 4.05 8.88
CA ARG A 86 -3.42 3.58 9.20
C ARG A 86 -4.40 4.73 9.06
N LEU A 87 -5.43 4.52 8.24
CA LEU A 87 -6.59 5.41 8.18
C LEU A 87 -7.41 5.19 9.46
N GLY A 88 -7.68 6.27 10.18
CA GLY A 88 -8.42 6.25 11.45
C GLY A 88 -9.90 5.99 11.27
#